data_AF-A0A0M3KEX0-F1
#
_entry.id   AF-A0A0M3KEX0-F1
#
_cell.length_a   1.000
_cell.length_b   1.000
_cell.length_c   1.000
_cell.angle_alpha   90.00
_cell.angle_beta   90.00
_cell.angle_gamma   90.00
#
_symmetry.space_group_name_H-M   'P 1'
#
loop_
_entity.id
_entity.type
_entity.pdbx_description
1 polymer ?
#
loop_
_entity_poly.entity_id
_entity_poly.type
_entity_poly.pdbx_seq_one_letter_code
_entity_poly.pdbx_strand_id
1 'polypeptide(L)'
;LVYRNLQLTKQLSKAEMPGGNRKPWPQKKTGRHHAGSIRSPHFHLGGFANGVRGPRTWFYMLPDAIRLQGLCVALTIKHVQNDLVIVDDFASLPNSEPQFLNDLADTRNWGYSVLFVTDSSQVPQNLVDACESIPSFTIMPIYGLNCYKEFAYASMYWKD
;
A
#
# COMPACT_ATOMS: atom_id res chain seq x y z
N LEU A 1 5.76 -1.39 2.83
CA LEU A 1 4.44 -1.26 3.51
C LEU A 1 3.95 -2.56 4.16
N VAL A 2 4.86 -3.44 4.60
CA VAL A 2 4.47 -4.77 5.11
C VAL A 2 3.75 -4.69 6.47
N TYR A 3 4.07 -3.68 7.28
CA TYR A 3 3.53 -3.51 8.64
C TYR A 3 2.01 -3.23 8.71
N ARG A 4 1.38 -2.74 7.63
CA ARG A 4 -0.07 -2.49 7.54
C ARG A 4 -0.85 -3.70 7.03
N ASN A 5 -0.15 -4.73 6.53
CA ASN A 5 -0.80 -5.84 5.85
C ASN A 5 -1.38 -6.85 6.85
N LEU A 6 -2.67 -7.14 6.68
CA LEU A 6 -3.39 -8.17 7.41
C LEU A 6 -3.92 -9.19 6.41
N GLN A 7 -3.47 -10.44 6.52
CA GLN A 7 -4.00 -11.53 5.72
C GLN A 7 -5.14 -12.19 6.48
N LEU A 8 -6.37 -12.03 5.97
CA LEU A 8 -7.59 -12.61 6.53
C LEU A 8 -7.92 -14.00 5.96
N THR A 9 -7.34 -14.35 4.82
CA THR A 9 -7.61 -15.63 4.15
C THR A 9 -7.24 -16.80 5.06
N LYS A 10 -8.16 -17.75 5.22
CA LYS A 10 -7.95 -18.99 5.97
C LYS A 10 -8.41 -20.18 5.14
N GLN A 11 -7.55 -21.18 5.01
CA GLN A 11 -7.88 -22.47 4.43
C GLN A 11 -8.10 -23.49 5.55
N LEU A 12 -9.20 -24.25 5.44
CA LEU A 12 -9.57 -25.24 6.44
C LEU A 12 -8.62 -26.43 6.38
N SER A 13 -8.04 -26.75 7.54
CA SER A 13 -7.32 -28.00 7.74
C SER A 13 -8.31 -29.17 7.82
N LYS A 14 -7.80 -30.40 7.71
CA LYS A 14 -8.60 -31.62 7.88
C LYS A 14 -9.45 -31.61 9.16
N ALA A 15 -8.92 -31.05 10.25
CA ALA A 15 -9.57 -31.03 11.56
C ALA A 15 -10.69 -29.98 11.67
N GLU A 16 -10.64 -28.93 10.86
CA GLU A 16 -11.65 -27.85 10.86
C GLU A 16 -12.77 -28.10 9.84
N MET A 17 -12.56 -29.02 8.91
CA MET A 17 -13.58 -29.39 7.93
C MET A 17 -14.69 -30.22 8.58
N PRO A 18 -15.96 -30.02 8.18
CA PRO A 18 -17.09 -30.74 8.77
C PRO A 18 -17.07 -32.23 8.40
N GLY A 19 -17.30 -33.10 9.39
CA GLY A 19 -17.38 -34.56 9.21
C GLY A 19 -16.01 -35.25 9.12
N GLY A 20 -15.98 -36.48 8.59
CA GLY A 20 -14.75 -37.25 8.45
C GLY A 20 -14.26 -37.97 9.73
N ASN A 21 -15.08 -38.04 10.77
CA ASN A 21 -14.80 -38.79 12.00
C ASN A 21 -14.92 -40.31 11.81
N ARG A 22 -15.75 -40.78 10.88
CA ARG A 22 -15.88 -42.19 10.55
C ARG A 22 -14.78 -42.62 9.57
N LYS A 23 -14.11 -43.73 9.88
CA LYS A 23 -13.17 -44.36 8.97
C LYS A 23 -13.87 -44.76 7.66
N PRO A 24 -13.33 -44.41 6.47
CA PRO A 24 -14.02 -44.66 5.20
C PRO A 24 -14.27 -46.15 4.92
N TRP A 25 -13.31 -47.02 5.27
CA TRP A 25 -13.41 -48.47 5.13
C TRP A 25 -12.48 -49.19 6.14
N PRO A 26 -12.72 -50.48 6.43
CA PRO A 26 -11.87 -51.29 7.31
C PRO A 26 -10.39 -51.29 6.88
N GLN A 27 -9.49 -51.45 7.85
CA GLN A 27 -8.05 -51.37 7.61
C GLN A 27 -7.53 -52.40 6.60
N LYS A 28 -8.14 -53.58 6.55
CA LYS A 28 -7.71 -54.72 5.71
C LYS A 28 -8.93 -55.35 5.02
N LYS A 29 -8.67 -56.28 4.09
CA LYS A 29 -9.69 -57.09 3.40
C LYS A 29 -10.63 -56.32 2.45
N THR A 30 -10.22 -55.13 2.02
CA THR A 30 -10.97 -54.26 1.10
C THR A 30 -10.29 -54.08 -0.27
N GLY A 31 -9.02 -54.45 -0.41
CA GLY A 31 -8.22 -54.22 -1.63
C GLY A 31 -7.92 -52.76 -1.94
N ARG A 32 -8.29 -51.82 -1.05
CA ARG A 32 -8.09 -50.36 -1.20
C ARG A 32 -6.90 -49.89 -0.36
N HIS A 33 -6.35 -48.72 -0.70
CA HIS A 33 -5.33 -48.06 0.12
C HIS A 33 -5.82 -47.78 1.55
N HIS A 34 -4.91 -47.66 2.52
CA HIS A 34 -5.30 -47.37 3.90
C HIS A 34 -5.71 -45.90 4.05
N ALA A 35 -6.93 -45.65 4.53
CA ALA A 35 -7.45 -44.31 4.77
C ALA A 35 -8.02 -44.15 6.18
N GLY A 36 -7.66 -43.06 6.85
CA GLY A 36 -8.17 -42.73 8.19
C GLY A 36 -9.42 -41.86 8.16
N SER A 37 -9.57 -40.99 7.16
CA SER A 37 -10.68 -40.04 7.05
C SER A 37 -10.81 -39.52 5.63
N ILE A 38 -12.05 -39.25 5.20
CA ILE A 38 -12.36 -38.62 3.91
C ILE A 38 -11.88 -37.16 3.82
N ARG A 39 -11.56 -36.51 4.96
CA ARG A 39 -11.07 -35.12 4.99
C ARG A 39 -9.55 -35.00 4.86
N SER A 40 -8.85 -36.10 4.58
CA SER A 40 -7.39 -36.06 4.41
C SER A 40 -7.00 -35.36 3.11
N PRO A 41 -5.84 -34.67 3.04
CA PRO A 41 -5.50 -33.78 1.90
C PRO A 41 -5.44 -34.46 0.52
N HIS A 42 -5.20 -35.77 0.48
CA HIS A 42 -5.16 -36.54 -0.77
C HIS A 42 -6.55 -36.86 -1.33
N PHE A 43 -7.62 -36.69 -0.56
CA PHE A 43 -9.00 -36.86 -1.03
C PHE A 43 -9.51 -35.57 -1.68
N HIS A 44 -10.41 -35.73 -2.65
CA HIS A 44 -11.17 -34.61 -3.20
C HIS A 44 -12.01 -33.95 -2.09
N LEU A 45 -12.01 -32.62 -2.02
CA LEU A 45 -12.63 -31.83 -0.93
C LEU A 45 -12.09 -32.17 0.48
N GLY A 46 -10.86 -32.69 0.53
CA GLY A 46 -10.08 -32.85 1.75
C GLY A 46 -9.48 -31.53 2.23
N GLY A 47 -9.04 -31.50 3.49
CA GLY A 47 -8.44 -30.32 4.10
C GLY A 47 -7.07 -29.98 3.51
N PHE A 48 -6.71 -28.70 3.51
CA PHE A 48 -5.39 -28.26 3.09
C PHE A 48 -4.34 -28.66 4.12
N ALA A 49 -3.25 -29.31 3.68
CA ALA A 49 -2.15 -29.72 4.56
C ALA A 49 -1.35 -28.50 5.05
N ASN A 50 -0.82 -27.72 4.10
CA ASN A 50 -0.06 -26.50 4.34
C ASN A 50 -0.81 -25.29 3.77
N GLY A 51 -2.08 -25.19 4.13
CA GLY A 51 -2.91 -24.06 3.70
C GLY A 51 -2.59 -22.79 4.48
N VAL A 52 -2.98 -21.65 3.91
CA VAL A 52 -2.89 -20.38 4.63
C VAL A 52 -3.68 -20.46 5.94
N ARG A 53 -3.01 -20.17 7.05
CA ARG A 53 -3.61 -20.08 8.38
C ARG A 53 -3.90 -18.60 8.65
N GLY A 54 -5.17 -18.23 8.73
CA GLY A 54 -5.57 -16.85 9.04
C GLY A 54 -5.73 -16.63 10.54
N PRO A 55 -5.95 -15.37 10.99
CA PRO A 55 -5.40 -14.15 10.42
C PRO A 55 -3.89 -14.06 10.72
N ARG A 56 -3.10 -13.60 9.74
CA ARG A 56 -1.66 -13.37 9.91
C ARG A 56 -1.33 -11.89 9.73
N THR A 57 -0.56 -11.35 10.66
CA THR A 57 0.03 -10.02 10.56
C THR A 57 1.51 -10.14 10.18
N TRP A 58 2.00 -9.16 9.42
CA TRP A 58 3.45 -8.94 9.22
C TRP A 58 3.88 -7.63 9.86
N PHE A 59 3.30 -7.33 11.01
CA PHE A 59 3.60 -6.15 11.77
C PHE A 59 5.01 -6.24 12.36
N TYR A 60 5.83 -5.24 12.05
CA TYR A 60 7.07 -4.96 12.77
C TYR A 60 7.31 -3.45 12.72
N MET A 61 7.96 -2.92 13.76
CA MET A 61 8.32 -1.52 13.85
C MET A 61 9.82 -1.35 13.61
N LEU A 62 10.16 -0.38 12.78
CA LEU A 62 11.55 0.05 12.58
C LEU A 62 11.93 1.08 13.66
N PRO A 63 13.17 1.07 14.15
CA PRO A 63 13.70 2.13 15.00
C PRO A 63 13.51 3.52 14.39
N ASP A 64 13.21 4.50 15.23
CA ASP A 64 12.88 5.87 14.81
C ASP A 64 14.01 6.52 14.02
N ALA A 65 15.25 6.32 14.44
CA ALA A 65 16.44 6.82 13.75
C ALA A 65 16.51 6.33 12.29
N ILE A 66 16.17 5.07 12.02
CA ILE A 66 16.18 4.50 10.66
C ILE A 66 15.06 5.13 9.82
N ARG A 67 13.89 5.36 10.43
CA ARG A 67 12.76 5.99 9.73
C ARG A 67 13.07 7.43 9.34
N LEU A 68 13.65 8.20 10.27
CA LEU A 68 14.09 9.57 10.03
C LEU A 68 15.18 9.64 8.97
N GLN A 69 16.21 8.79 9.08
CA GLN A 69 17.28 8.72 8.09
C GLN A 69 16.74 8.38 6.69
N GLY A 70 15.78 7.46 6.59
CA GLY A 70 15.12 7.13 5.34
C GLY A 70 14.42 8.33 4.68
N LEU A 71 13.78 9.19 5.48
CA LEU A 71 13.13 10.41 5.00
C LEU A 71 14.15 11.45 4.52
N CYS A 72 15.22 11.69 5.30
CA CYS A 72 16.30 12.58 4.87
C CYS A 72 16.96 12.11 3.57
N VAL A 73 17.19 10.80 3.42
CA VAL A 73 17.76 10.23 2.20
C VAL A 73 16.82 10.41 1.01
N ALA A 74 15.52 10.16 1.17
CA ALA A 74 14.54 10.31 0.10
C ALA A 74 14.46 11.78 -0.39
N LEU A 75 14.42 12.74 0.54
CA LEU A 75 14.51 14.18 0.22
C LEU A 75 15.81 14.54 -0.50
N THR A 76 16.95 14.01 -0.03
CA THR A 76 18.26 14.26 -0.64
C THR A 76 18.32 13.73 -2.08
N ILE A 77 17.75 12.55 -2.32
CA ILE A 77 17.66 11.96 -3.67
C ILE A 77 16.83 12.87 -4.59
N LYS A 78 15.65 13.30 -4.13
CA LYS A 78 14.78 14.22 -4.90
C LYS A 78 15.47 15.53 -5.22
N HIS A 79 16.22 16.08 -4.27
CA HIS A 79 16.99 17.30 -4.49
C HIS A 79 18.10 17.10 -5.53
N VAL A 80 18.90 16.04 -5.40
CA VAL A 80 19.99 15.72 -6.35
C VAL A 80 19.48 15.45 -7.77
N GLN A 81 18.26 14.92 -7.90
CA GLN A 81 17.60 14.67 -9.19
C GLN A 81 16.95 15.93 -9.80
N ASN A 82 16.97 17.07 -9.11
CA ASN A 82 16.22 18.30 -9.46
C ASN A 82 14.69 18.10 -9.51
N ASP A 83 14.17 17.10 -8.78
CA ASP A 83 12.75 16.78 -8.68
C ASP A 83 12.08 17.47 -7.48
N LEU A 84 12.86 18.11 -6.61
CA LEU A 84 12.39 18.90 -5.47
C LEU A 84 12.44 20.39 -5.80
N VAL A 85 11.29 21.05 -5.73
CA VAL A 85 11.15 22.50 -5.92
C VAL A 85 10.59 23.13 -4.65
N ILE A 86 11.24 24.18 -4.17
CA ILE A 86 10.76 24.99 -3.05
C ILE A 86 9.94 26.15 -3.61
N VAL A 87 8.77 26.40 -3.01
CA VAL A 87 7.81 27.42 -3.44
C VAL A 87 7.45 28.29 -2.25
N ASP A 88 7.35 29.61 -2.45
CA ASP A 88 7.01 30.52 -1.34
C ASP A 88 5.54 30.39 -0.90
N ASP A 89 4.63 30.26 -1.86
CA ASP A 89 3.21 30.09 -1.56
C ASP A 89 2.45 29.38 -2.67
N PHE A 90 1.43 28.62 -2.27
CA PHE A 90 0.48 27.97 -3.16
C PHE A 90 -0.80 28.79 -3.37
N ALA A 91 -1.03 29.85 -2.58
CA ALA A 91 -2.23 30.69 -2.66
C ALA A 91 -2.29 31.52 -3.95
N SER A 92 -1.18 31.67 -4.68
CA SER A 92 -1.11 32.45 -5.92
C SER A 92 -1.70 31.73 -7.13
N LEU A 93 -2.35 30.56 -6.98
CA LEU A 93 -3.03 29.90 -8.08
C LEU A 93 -4.27 30.70 -8.52
N PRO A 94 -4.27 31.25 -9.75
CA PRO A 94 -5.31 32.16 -10.21
C PRO A 94 -6.63 31.46 -10.52
N ASN A 95 -6.60 30.15 -10.81
CA ASN A 95 -7.74 29.37 -11.25
C ASN A 95 -7.75 28.00 -10.53
N SER A 96 -8.96 27.48 -10.24
CA SER A 96 -9.18 26.16 -9.67
C SER A 96 -9.40 25.06 -10.72
N GLU A 97 -9.38 25.41 -12.00
CA GLU A 97 -9.56 24.45 -13.09
C GLU A 97 -8.39 23.45 -13.20
N PRO A 98 -8.67 22.13 -13.35
CA PRO A 98 -7.62 21.13 -13.45
C PRO A 98 -6.77 21.24 -14.72
N GLN A 99 -7.35 21.73 -15.82
CA GLN A 99 -6.62 21.93 -17.07
C GLN A 99 -5.46 22.90 -16.86
N PHE A 100 -5.69 23.98 -16.10
CA PHE A 100 -4.65 24.94 -15.77
C PHE A 100 -3.46 24.30 -15.04
N LEU A 101 -3.71 23.40 -14.08
CA LEU A 101 -2.62 22.70 -13.39
C LEU A 101 -1.86 21.73 -14.30
N ASN A 102 -2.55 21.03 -15.20
CA ASN A 102 -1.89 20.15 -16.17
C ASN A 102 -1.03 20.96 -17.16
N ASP A 103 -1.57 22.04 -17.71
CA ASP A 103 -0.83 22.94 -18.61
C ASP A 103 0.39 23.55 -17.90
N LEU A 104 0.24 23.90 -16.62
CA LEU A 104 1.33 24.41 -15.80
C LEU A 104 2.40 23.33 -15.55
N ALA A 105 1.99 22.10 -15.28
CA ALA A 105 2.90 20.96 -15.13
C ALA A 105 3.68 20.66 -16.43
N ASP A 106 3.01 20.73 -17.58
CA ASP A 106 3.62 20.50 -18.89
C ASP A 106 4.57 21.62 -19.28
N THR A 107 4.17 22.88 -19.10
CA THR A 107 5.01 24.05 -19.43
C THR A 107 6.29 24.10 -18.60
N ARG A 108 6.24 23.63 -17.34
CA ARG A 108 7.39 23.60 -16.43
C ARG A 108 8.08 22.23 -16.37
N ASN A 109 7.64 21.26 -17.17
CA ASN A 109 8.16 19.90 -17.22
C ASN A 109 8.24 19.21 -15.84
N TRP A 110 7.15 19.29 -15.06
CA TRP A 110 7.07 18.69 -13.71
C TRP A 110 7.04 17.15 -13.72
N GLY A 111 6.83 16.55 -14.89
CA GLY A 111 6.67 15.11 -15.05
C GLY A 111 5.23 14.65 -14.81
N TYR A 112 5.03 13.34 -14.79
CA TYR A 112 3.70 12.73 -14.84
C TYR A 112 2.90 12.88 -13.53
N SER A 113 3.58 12.95 -12.38
CA SER A 113 2.93 12.95 -11.07
C SER A 113 3.63 13.92 -10.12
N VAL A 114 2.83 14.66 -9.37
CA VAL A 114 3.28 15.79 -8.55
C VAL A 114 2.73 15.68 -7.14
N LEU A 115 3.60 15.86 -6.15
CA LEU A 115 3.24 15.94 -4.73
C LEU A 115 3.41 17.37 -4.22
N PHE A 116 2.33 17.98 -3.74
CA PHE A 116 2.34 19.28 -3.06
C PHE A 116 2.42 19.07 -1.55
N VAL A 117 3.42 19.66 -0.90
CA VAL A 117 3.66 19.56 0.54
C VAL A 117 3.42 20.91 1.21
N THR A 118 2.46 20.96 2.14
CA THR A 118 2.06 22.19 2.85
C THR A 118 2.44 22.16 4.32
N ASP A 119 3.01 23.25 4.84
CA ASP A 119 3.35 23.39 6.26
C ASP A 119 2.10 23.60 7.13
N SER A 120 1.18 24.46 6.67
CA SER A 120 -0.04 24.76 7.41
C SER A 120 -1.17 23.76 7.14
N SER A 121 -2.08 23.64 8.11
CA SER A 121 -3.37 22.96 7.91
C SER A 121 -4.31 23.71 6.95
N GLN A 122 -3.94 24.92 6.53
CA GLN A 122 -4.73 25.76 5.65
C GLN A 122 -4.20 25.62 4.23
N VAL A 123 -4.83 24.73 3.47
CA VAL A 123 -4.56 24.55 2.05
C VAL A 123 -5.49 25.48 1.26
N PRO A 124 -4.99 26.22 0.25
CA PRO A 124 -5.85 27.05 -0.59
C PRO A 124 -6.89 26.19 -1.33
N GLN A 125 -8.17 26.59 -1.27
CA GLN A 125 -9.30 25.84 -1.85
C GLN A 125 -9.10 25.56 -3.34
N ASN A 126 -8.62 26.55 -4.11
CA ASN A 126 -8.34 26.39 -5.53
C ASN A 126 -7.41 25.21 -5.83
N LEU A 127 -6.39 25.00 -4.98
CA LEU A 127 -5.43 23.92 -5.16
C LEU A 127 -6.06 22.56 -4.80
N VAL A 128 -6.90 22.52 -3.76
CA VAL A 128 -7.66 21.32 -3.36
C VAL A 128 -8.61 20.88 -4.47
N ASP A 129 -9.44 21.80 -4.96
CA ASP A 129 -10.44 21.53 -5.99
C ASP A 129 -9.77 21.01 -7.29
N ALA A 130 -8.66 21.63 -7.67
CA ALA A 130 -7.90 21.23 -8.84
C ALA A 130 -7.24 19.84 -8.67
N CYS A 131 -6.63 19.56 -7.51
CA CYS A 131 -5.99 18.26 -7.26
C CYS A 131 -6.99 17.12 -7.02
N GLU A 132 -8.18 17.39 -6.47
CA GLU A 132 -9.19 16.35 -6.24
C GLU A 132 -9.67 15.73 -7.56
N SER A 133 -9.72 16.53 -8.63
CA SER A 133 -10.10 16.06 -9.96
C SER A 133 -8.97 15.33 -10.72
N ILE A 134 -7.71 15.47 -10.31
CA ILE A 134 -6.53 14.90 -11.00
C ILE A 134 -5.85 13.84 -10.13
N PRO A 135 -5.94 12.53 -10.47
CA PRO A 135 -5.33 11.48 -9.66
C PRO A 135 -3.80 11.51 -9.57
N SER A 136 -3.12 12.12 -10.55
CA SER A 136 -1.65 12.21 -10.60
C SER A 136 -1.09 13.30 -9.68
N PHE A 137 -1.91 14.26 -9.27
CA PHE A 137 -1.54 15.33 -8.36
C PHE A 137 -2.11 15.04 -6.98
N THR A 138 -1.32 15.26 -5.95
CA THR A 138 -1.77 14.98 -4.58
C THR A 138 -1.20 16.01 -3.64
N ILE A 139 -2.01 16.38 -2.66
CA ILE A 139 -1.66 17.34 -1.63
C ILE A 139 -1.47 16.58 -0.34
N MET A 140 -0.45 16.94 0.42
CA MET A 140 -0.15 16.33 1.70
C MET A 140 0.38 17.38 2.68
N PRO A 141 -0.12 17.41 3.91
CA PRO A 141 0.53 18.21 4.96
C PRO A 141 1.87 17.58 5.37
N ILE A 142 2.80 18.39 5.90
CA ILE A 142 4.14 17.93 6.30
C ILE A 142 4.09 16.72 7.26
N TYR A 143 3.16 16.69 8.22
CA TYR A 143 3.04 15.58 9.16
C TYR A 143 2.59 14.25 8.52
N GLY A 144 2.04 14.30 7.30
CA GLY A 144 1.65 13.11 6.52
C GLY A 144 2.78 12.57 5.63
N LEU A 145 3.88 13.33 5.49
CA LEU A 145 4.98 13.00 4.59
C LEU A 145 5.59 11.63 4.94
N ASN A 146 5.86 10.85 3.90
CA ASN A 146 6.44 9.52 4.05
C ASN A 146 7.26 9.17 2.81
N CYS A 147 8.28 8.33 3.00
CA CYS A 147 9.18 7.94 1.91
C CYS A 147 8.44 7.26 0.75
N TYR A 148 7.35 6.51 1.01
CA TYR A 148 6.60 5.88 -0.07
C TYR A 148 5.98 6.90 -1.02
N LYS A 149 5.40 7.98 -0.46
CA LYS A 149 4.85 9.08 -1.25
C LYS A 149 5.97 9.82 -1.98
N GLU A 150 7.08 10.14 -1.32
CA GLU A 150 8.22 10.79 -2.00
C GLU A 150 8.70 10.01 -3.23
N PHE A 151 8.77 8.67 -3.18
CA PHE A 151 9.16 7.86 -4.35
C PHE A 151 8.04 7.57 -5.34
N ALA A 152 6.78 7.65 -4.92
CA ALA A 152 5.63 7.37 -5.80
C ALA A 152 5.35 8.51 -6.79
N TYR A 153 5.68 9.75 -6.43
CA TYR A 153 5.50 10.92 -7.31
C TYR A 153 6.81 11.31 -7.97
N ALA A 154 6.73 11.83 -9.20
CA ALA A 154 7.90 12.23 -9.98
C ALA A 154 8.53 13.50 -9.40
N SER A 155 7.75 14.55 -9.19
CA SER A 155 8.24 15.80 -8.60
C SER A 155 7.51 16.15 -7.30
N MET A 156 8.19 16.92 -6.45
CA MET A 156 7.69 17.37 -5.17
C MET A 156 7.86 18.88 -5.02
N TYR A 157 6.77 19.57 -4.68
CA TYR A 157 6.73 21.00 -4.43
C TYR A 157 6.51 21.23 -2.94
N TRP A 158 7.47 21.86 -2.28
CA TRP A 158 7.43 22.12 -0.85
C TRP A 158 7.29 23.62 -0.60
N LYS A 159 6.25 24.01 0.14
CA LYS A 159 6.15 25.35 0.71
C LYS A 159 7.12 25.60 1.87
N ASP A 160 8.01 26.58 1.73
CA ASP A 160 8.90 27.05 2.81
C ASP A 160 8.12 27.79 3.93
#